data_AF-A0A0H4BEP9-F1
#
_entry.id   AF-A0A0H4BEP9-F1
#
_cell.length_a   1.000
_cell.length_b   1.000
_cell.length_c   1.000
_cell.angle_alpha   90.00
_cell.angle_beta   90.00
_cell.angle_gamma   90.00
#
_symmetry.space_group_name_H-M   'P 1'
#
loop_
_entity.id
_entity.type
_entity.pdbx_description
1 polymer ?
#
loop_
_entity_poly.entity_id
_entity_poly.type
_entity_poly.pdbx_seq_one_letter_code
_entity_poly.pdbx_strand_id
1 'polypeptide(L)'
;MMLFSNDIDALRRYAEPPSSPSAEPLCNFPLPWYESFLKRIVELNINVVTYRDLFNGLDDFDHVNSFPVEYKHWTKTCPKDRPTLIIQHDVDKHPFFTQRMIALEHIYGIKSNIFMFVQPPGGKERKLAYQIDHEFFIEAEKLGFVIAYHQDALQLCDFNLEEAAGRFVQDVNHLRSIYQRIEFVVPHGGRGGEWNGQQVFNYSLGIPPDLHGNIRWVYNKYGMRMARRWSDGGLRRSTDTKLLKKFDIMNDFLETLKPGTRSFCLVHPQRWGFHLDTAANPILEAQPWYQKVCTTYGEKCAIKKDN
;
A
#
# COMPACT_ATOMS: atom_id res chain seq x y z
N MET A 1 -13.82 -31.26 10.21
CA MET A 1 -14.78 -30.21 9.83
C MET A 1 -14.85 -29.23 10.98
N MET A 2 -13.89 -28.30 11.05
CA MET A 2 -13.88 -27.25 12.08
C MET A 2 -14.82 -26.13 11.61
N LEU A 3 -15.69 -25.70 12.52
CA LEU A 3 -16.69 -24.67 12.31
C LEU A 3 -15.98 -23.32 12.25
N PHE A 4 -15.92 -22.70 11.07
CA PHE A 4 -15.50 -21.31 10.88
C PHE A 4 -16.60 -20.39 11.43
N SER A 5 -16.51 -20.06 12.72
CA SER A 5 -17.38 -19.07 13.34
C SER A 5 -16.94 -17.65 12.94
N ASN A 6 -17.75 -16.98 12.13
CA ASN A 6 -17.80 -15.52 11.92
C ASN A 6 -16.44 -14.78 11.84
N ASP A 7 -15.79 -14.87 10.67
CA ASP A 7 -14.49 -14.23 10.30
C ASP A 7 -14.40 -12.71 10.54
N ILE A 8 -15.52 -12.01 10.73
CA ILE A 8 -15.50 -10.55 10.98
C ILE A 8 -14.87 -10.21 12.33
N ASP A 9 -15.13 -10.99 13.38
CA ASP A 9 -14.60 -10.67 14.72
C ASP A 9 -13.11 -11.00 14.85
N ALA A 10 -12.62 -11.96 14.05
CA ALA A 10 -11.20 -12.29 13.97
C ALA A 10 -10.37 -11.15 13.37
N LEU A 11 -10.93 -10.38 12.43
CA LEU A 11 -10.26 -9.20 11.86
C LEU A 11 -10.36 -7.99 12.78
N ARG A 12 -11.52 -7.78 13.42
CA ARG A 12 -11.75 -6.61 14.31
C ARG A 12 -10.72 -6.48 15.42
N ARG A 13 -10.26 -7.59 15.99
CA ARG A 13 -9.23 -7.56 17.05
C ARG A 13 -7.94 -6.85 16.64
N TYR A 14 -7.62 -6.85 15.34
CA TYR A 14 -6.44 -6.18 14.83
C TYR A 14 -6.64 -4.66 14.78
N ALA A 15 -7.85 -4.16 14.54
CA ALA A 15 -8.16 -2.73 14.44
C ALA A 15 -8.11 -2.01 15.80
N GLU A 16 -8.26 -2.74 16.90
CA GLU A 16 -8.25 -2.16 18.25
C GLU A 16 -6.86 -1.63 18.65
N PRO A 17 -6.80 -0.54 19.43
CA PRO A 17 -5.55 -0.06 20.00
C PRO A 17 -4.94 -1.11 20.94
N PRO A 18 -3.60 -1.19 21.02
CA PRO A 18 -2.94 -2.03 22.00
C PRO A 18 -3.24 -1.54 23.41
N SER A 19 -3.02 -2.38 24.42
CA SER A 19 -3.11 -2.00 25.83
C SER A 19 -2.17 -0.84 26.20
N SER A 20 -1.03 -0.74 25.49
CA SER A 20 -0.14 0.42 25.55
C SER A 20 0.31 0.81 24.14
N PRO A 21 0.12 2.08 23.71
CA PRO A 21 0.66 2.57 22.45
C PRO A 21 2.16 2.30 22.28
N SER A 22 2.94 2.40 23.36
CA SER A 22 4.40 2.15 23.31
C SER A 22 4.80 0.70 23.01
N ALA A 23 3.84 -0.23 22.98
CA ALA A 23 4.09 -1.60 22.51
C ALA A 23 4.35 -1.66 20.99
N GLU A 24 4.13 -0.56 20.26
CA GLU A 24 4.34 -0.46 18.82
C GLU A 24 5.57 0.37 18.46
N PRO A 25 6.19 0.09 17.30
CA PRO A 25 7.11 1.02 16.66
C PRO A 25 6.45 2.39 16.41
N LEU A 26 7.26 3.44 16.41
CA LEU A 26 6.81 4.80 16.13
C LEU A 26 6.23 4.93 14.71
N CYS A 27 5.14 5.68 14.60
CA CYS A 27 4.44 5.96 13.35
C CYS A 27 4.34 7.48 13.11
N ASN A 28 3.99 7.88 11.88
CA ASN A 28 3.88 9.30 11.49
C ASN A 28 2.44 9.81 11.47
N PHE A 29 1.45 8.94 11.43
CA PHE A 29 0.06 9.30 11.33
C PHE A 29 -0.75 8.50 12.33
N PRO A 30 -1.71 9.11 13.02
CA PRO A 30 -2.61 8.38 13.89
C PRO A 30 -3.51 7.47 13.03
N LEU A 31 -3.56 6.17 13.33
CA LEU A 31 -4.43 5.22 12.63
C LEU A 31 -5.92 5.65 12.62
N PRO A 32 -6.48 6.27 13.68
CA PRO A 32 -7.85 6.81 13.62
C PRO A 32 -8.09 7.85 12.52
N TRP A 33 -7.04 8.54 12.05
CA TRP A 33 -7.18 9.44 10.90
C TRP A 33 -7.37 8.67 9.59
N TYR A 34 -6.71 7.51 9.45
CA TYR A 34 -6.97 6.60 8.35
C TYR A 34 -8.40 6.05 8.37
N GLU A 35 -8.91 5.72 9.56
CA GLU A 35 -10.31 5.32 9.72
C GLU A 35 -11.27 6.43 9.24
N SER A 36 -11.03 7.68 9.62
CA SER A 36 -11.81 8.82 9.11
C SER A 36 -11.72 8.97 7.59
N PHE A 37 -10.58 8.64 6.98
CA PHE A 37 -10.43 8.56 5.53
C PHE A 37 -11.33 7.51 4.90
N LEU A 38 -11.39 6.30 5.46
CA LEU A 38 -12.30 5.24 5.01
C LEU A 38 -13.77 5.65 5.15
N LYS A 39 -14.14 6.24 6.30
CA LYS A 39 -15.49 6.77 6.52
C LYS A 39 -15.86 7.80 5.46
N ARG A 40 -14.95 8.71 5.13
CA ARG A 40 -15.19 9.75 4.12
C ARG A 40 -15.33 9.19 2.70
N ILE A 41 -14.61 8.12 2.36
CA ILE A 41 -14.81 7.39 1.10
C ILE A 41 -16.26 6.93 0.97
N VAL A 42 -16.80 6.33 2.04
CA VAL A 42 -18.20 5.86 2.07
C VAL A 42 -19.18 7.02 1.96
N GLU A 43 -18.99 8.09 2.74
CA GLU A 43 -19.85 9.28 2.73
C GLU A 43 -19.89 9.97 1.35
N LEU A 44 -18.75 10.03 0.66
CA LEU A 44 -18.63 10.62 -0.68
C LEU A 44 -19.05 9.66 -1.80
N ASN A 45 -19.54 8.46 -1.45
CA ASN A 45 -19.93 7.41 -2.40
C ASN A 45 -18.82 7.09 -3.42
N ILE A 46 -17.57 7.05 -2.98
CA ILE A 46 -16.42 6.75 -3.83
C ILE A 46 -16.38 5.24 -4.11
N ASN A 47 -16.30 4.86 -5.37
CA ASN A 47 -16.16 3.46 -5.76
C ASN A 47 -14.72 3.00 -5.54
N VAL A 48 -14.46 2.15 -4.54
CA VAL A 48 -13.12 1.57 -4.36
C VAL A 48 -13.02 0.24 -5.10
N VAL A 49 -11.97 0.09 -5.91
CA VAL A 49 -11.71 -1.13 -6.70
C VAL A 49 -10.28 -1.62 -6.49
N THR A 50 -10.10 -2.92 -6.62
CA THR A 50 -8.80 -3.57 -6.65
C THR A 50 -8.25 -3.65 -8.08
N TYR A 51 -6.98 -4.04 -8.23
CA TYR A 51 -6.43 -4.33 -9.54
C TYR A 51 -7.13 -5.52 -10.20
N ARG A 52 -7.60 -6.51 -9.43
CA ARG A 52 -8.32 -7.66 -9.97
C ARG A 52 -9.65 -7.24 -10.60
N ASP A 53 -10.34 -6.25 -10.03
CA ASP A 53 -11.58 -5.72 -10.60
C ASP A 53 -11.33 -5.01 -11.95
N LEU A 54 -10.23 -4.29 -12.07
CA LEU A 54 -9.87 -3.56 -13.30
C LEU A 54 -9.44 -4.47 -14.44
N PHE A 55 -8.70 -5.53 -14.13
CA PHE A 55 -8.18 -6.49 -15.11
C PHE A 55 -9.07 -7.72 -15.30
N ASN A 56 -10.26 -7.76 -14.69
CA ASN A 56 -11.13 -8.92 -14.74
C ASN A 56 -11.50 -9.29 -16.19
N GLY A 57 -11.10 -10.50 -16.62
CA GLY A 57 -11.32 -10.99 -17.98
C GLY A 57 -10.50 -10.28 -19.07
N LEU A 58 -9.47 -9.50 -18.70
CA LEU A 58 -8.63 -8.77 -19.65
C LEU A 58 -7.23 -9.37 -19.74
N ASP A 59 -6.83 -9.73 -20.94
CA ASP A 59 -5.46 -10.12 -21.28
C ASP A 59 -4.67 -8.86 -21.70
N ASP A 60 -4.32 -8.02 -20.72
CA ASP A 60 -3.49 -6.83 -20.90
C ASP A 60 -2.31 -6.84 -19.93
N PHE A 61 -1.11 -7.00 -20.48
CA PHE A 61 0.16 -7.05 -19.75
C PHE A 61 1.11 -5.91 -20.16
N ASP A 62 0.65 -4.98 -21.01
CA ASP A 62 1.45 -3.91 -21.59
C ASP A 62 1.55 -2.70 -20.64
N HIS A 63 2.26 -2.91 -19.54
CA HIS A 63 2.54 -1.88 -18.54
C HIS A 63 3.35 -0.71 -19.12
N VAL A 64 4.18 -0.95 -20.15
CA VAL A 64 5.00 0.06 -20.81
C VAL A 64 4.13 1.11 -21.51
N ASN A 65 3.07 0.68 -22.18
CA ASN A 65 2.09 1.58 -22.82
C ASN A 65 0.87 1.90 -21.94
N SER A 66 1.00 1.66 -20.63
CA SER A 66 -0.01 1.95 -19.62
C SER A 66 -1.35 1.22 -19.82
N PHE A 67 -1.30 -0.05 -20.20
CA PHE A 67 -2.45 -0.96 -20.33
C PHE A 67 -3.56 -0.38 -21.23
N PRO A 68 -3.32 -0.26 -22.55
CA PRO A 68 -4.26 0.39 -23.46
C PRO A 68 -5.59 -0.36 -23.61
N VAL A 69 -5.60 -1.69 -23.50
CA VAL A 69 -6.82 -2.50 -23.60
C VAL A 69 -7.64 -2.33 -22.33
N GLU A 70 -7.00 -2.39 -21.18
CA GLU A 70 -7.59 -2.11 -19.87
C GLU A 70 -8.22 -0.72 -19.85
N TYR A 71 -7.47 0.32 -20.24
CA TYR A 71 -7.98 1.68 -20.20
C TYR A 71 -9.17 1.89 -21.14
N LYS A 72 -9.12 1.31 -22.34
CA LYS A 72 -10.24 1.33 -23.29
C LYS A 72 -11.47 0.62 -22.71
N HIS A 73 -11.28 -0.49 -22.01
CA HIS A 73 -12.37 -1.17 -21.30
C HIS A 73 -12.94 -0.28 -20.20
N TRP A 74 -12.08 0.25 -19.31
CA TRP A 74 -12.46 1.12 -18.20
C TRP A 74 -13.25 2.34 -18.66
N THR A 75 -12.85 3.04 -19.73
CA THR A 75 -13.59 4.22 -20.21
C THR A 75 -15.04 3.93 -20.59
N LYS A 76 -15.33 2.69 -21.00
CA LYS A 76 -16.68 2.22 -21.34
C LYS A 76 -17.48 1.77 -20.13
N THR A 77 -16.82 1.16 -19.13
CA THR A 77 -17.48 0.53 -17.98
C THR A 77 -17.43 1.35 -16.70
N CYS A 78 -16.64 2.43 -16.65
CA CYS A 78 -16.46 3.17 -15.41
C CYS A 78 -17.75 3.85 -14.93
N PRO A 79 -17.99 3.88 -13.60
CA PRO A 79 -19.10 4.62 -13.03
C PRO A 79 -19.02 6.10 -13.41
N LYS A 80 -20.11 6.64 -13.97
CA LYS A 80 -20.17 8.04 -14.43
C LYS A 80 -20.69 8.99 -13.35
N ASP A 81 -21.38 8.47 -12.36
CA ASP A 81 -22.03 9.16 -11.25
C ASP A 81 -21.11 9.37 -10.03
N ARG A 82 -20.00 8.63 -9.96
CA ARG A 82 -19.06 8.67 -8.81
C ARG A 82 -17.60 8.48 -9.23
N PRO A 83 -16.63 8.98 -8.46
CA PRO A 83 -15.21 8.72 -8.72
C PRO A 83 -14.86 7.26 -8.39
N THR A 84 -13.80 6.74 -9.01
CA THR A 84 -13.18 5.46 -8.66
C THR A 84 -11.83 5.67 -7.97
N LEU A 85 -11.56 4.90 -6.93
CA LEU A 85 -10.31 4.94 -6.17
C LEU A 85 -9.67 3.55 -6.11
N ILE A 86 -8.35 3.51 -6.23
CA ILE A 86 -7.55 2.32 -5.98
C ILE A 86 -6.66 2.63 -4.78
N ILE A 87 -6.73 1.79 -3.76
CA ILE A 87 -5.89 1.88 -2.56
C ILE A 87 -4.81 0.80 -2.64
N GLN A 88 -3.56 1.20 -2.41
CA GLN A 88 -2.41 0.33 -2.39
C GLN A 88 -1.64 0.49 -1.08
N HIS A 89 -1.27 -0.63 -0.48
CA HIS A 89 -0.39 -0.74 0.68
C HIS A 89 0.97 -1.29 0.25
N ASP A 90 2.03 -0.49 0.40
CA ASP A 90 3.40 -0.95 0.24
C ASP A 90 3.92 -1.39 1.63
N VAL A 91 3.94 -2.70 1.87
CA VAL A 91 4.33 -3.30 3.15
C VAL A 91 5.85 -3.33 3.26
N ASP A 92 6.42 -2.22 3.71
CA ASP A 92 7.88 -2.05 3.76
C ASP A 92 8.54 -2.60 5.04
N LYS A 93 7.80 -2.47 6.15
CA LYS A 93 8.22 -2.75 7.53
C LYS A 93 7.00 -3.12 8.36
N HIS A 94 7.21 -3.90 9.41
CA HIS A 94 6.20 -4.17 10.44
C HIS A 94 4.81 -4.53 9.87
N PRO A 95 4.66 -5.70 9.21
CA PRO A 95 3.43 -6.09 8.52
C PRO A 95 2.14 -5.99 9.35
N PHE A 96 2.24 -6.05 10.68
CA PHE A 96 1.09 -5.91 11.58
C PHE A 96 0.32 -4.58 11.44
N PHE A 97 0.98 -3.48 11.04
CA PHE A 97 0.26 -2.23 10.73
C PHE A 97 -0.65 -2.39 9.51
N THR A 98 -0.26 -3.23 8.54
CA THR A 98 -1.10 -3.54 7.39
C THR A 98 -2.35 -4.30 7.84
N GLN A 99 -2.20 -5.28 8.73
CA GLN A 99 -3.33 -6.06 9.25
C GLN A 99 -4.42 -5.18 9.85
N ARG A 100 -4.01 -4.15 10.60
CA ARG A 100 -4.90 -3.11 11.12
C ARG A 100 -5.66 -2.36 10.06
N MET A 101 -4.95 -1.86 9.06
CA MET A 101 -5.56 -1.10 7.98
C MET A 101 -6.54 -1.97 7.19
N ILE A 102 -6.18 -3.24 6.93
CA ILE A 102 -7.07 -4.21 6.26
C ILE A 102 -8.29 -4.55 7.11
N ALA A 103 -8.13 -4.72 8.43
CA ALA A 103 -9.25 -4.91 9.34
C ALA A 103 -10.22 -3.72 9.31
N LEU A 104 -9.69 -2.49 9.34
CA LEU A 104 -10.49 -1.27 9.20
C LEU A 104 -11.17 -1.21 7.83
N GLU A 105 -10.44 -1.39 6.74
CA GLU A 105 -11.02 -1.40 5.39
C GLU A 105 -12.17 -2.40 5.27
N HIS A 106 -12.00 -3.61 5.81
CA HIS A 106 -13.05 -4.63 5.83
C HIS A 106 -14.31 -4.17 6.58
N ILE A 107 -14.17 -3.51 7.75
CA ILE A 107 -15.29 -2.94 8.52
C ILE A 107 -16.09 -1.94 7.68
N TYR A 108 -15.42 -1.15 6.84
CA TYR A 108 -16.04 -0.17 5.95
C TYR A 108 -16.45 -0.74 4.57
N GLY A 109 -16.33 -2.06 4.37
CA GLY A 109 -16.66 -2.71 3.10
C GLY A 109 -15.71 -2.37 1.94
N ILE A 110 -14.51 -1.88 2.26
CA ILE A 110 -13.48 -1.46 1.32
C ILE A 110 -12.47 -2.59 1.14
N LYS A 111 -11.98 -2.76 -0.09
CA LYS A 111 -10.93 -3.72 -0.45
C LYS A 111 -9.77 -2.97 -1.11
N SER A 112 -8.56 -3.38 -0.81
CA SER A 112 -7.34 -2.76 -1.34
C SER A 112 -6.35 -3.80 -1.87
N ASN A 113 -5.20 -3.29 -2.32
CA ASN A 113 -4.11 -4.07 -2.89
C ASN A 113 -2.91 -4.01 -1.94
N ILE A 114 -2.36 -5.17 -1.58
CA ILE A 114 -1.34 -5.34 -0.56
C ILE A 114 -0.09 -5.88 -1.22
N PHE A 115 0.96 -5.07 -1.27
CA PHE A 115 2.24 -5.42 -1.87
C PHE A 115 3.23 -5.73 -0.76
N MET A 116 3.68 -6.98 -0.70
CA MET A 116 4.61 -7.45 0.33
C MET A 116 5.89 -8.01 -0.27
N PHE A 117 6.98 -7.83 0.45
CA PHE A 117 8.22 -8.57 0.21
C PHE A 117 8.09 -10.02 0.65
N VAL A 118 8.81 -10.92 -0.03
CA VAL A 118 9.19 -12.22 0.56
C VAL A 118 10.22 -12.00 1.67
N GLN A 119 11.20 -11.13 1.41
CA GLN A 119 12.22 -10.74 2.35
C GLN A 119 12.49 -9.25 2.19
N PRO A 120 12.43 -8.45 3.27
CA PRO A 120 12.70 -7.02 3.15
C PRO A 120 14.20 -6.76 2.93
N PRO A 121 14.58 -5.67 2.24
CA PRO A 121 15.97 -5.24 2.16
C PRO A 121 16.48 -4.76 3.51
N GLY A 122 17.76 -4.99 3.79
CA GLY A 122 18.46 -4.47 4.97
C GLY A 122 18.94 -5.54 5.95
N GLY A 123 19.39 -5.07 7.11
CA GLY A 123 20.05 -5.90 8.12
C GLY A 123 19.12 -6.84 8.89
N LYS A 124 19.73 -7.65 9.77
CA LYS A 124 19.06 -8.66 10.61
C LYS A 124 17.86 -8.10 11.37
N GLU A 125 17.99 -6.92 11.95
CA GLU A 125 16.91 -6.27 12.71
C GLU A 125 15.66 -6.02 11.86
N ARG A 126 15.82 -5.54 10.64
CA ARG A 126 14.69 -5.29 9.74
C ARG A 126 14.00 -6.59 9.32
N LYS A 127 14.77 -7.67 9.11
CA LYS A 127 14.21 -8.99 8.81
C LYS A 127 13.42 -9.55 10.00
N LEU A 128 13.96 -9.42 11.21
CA LEU A 128 13.27 -9.83 12.44
C LEU A 128 11.97 -9.06 12.64
N ALA A 129 11.96 -7.75 12.34
CA ALA A 129 10.78 -6.89 12.44
C ALA A 129 9.71 -7.14 11.36
N TYR A 130 10.03 -7.91 10.31
CA TYR A 130 9.15 -8.16 9.17
C TYR A 130 8.57 -9.57 9.24
N GLN A 131 7.82 -9.84 10.31
CA GLN A 131 7.07 -11.10 10.45
C GLN A 131 5.70 -10.92 9.79
N ILE A 132 5.41 -11.77 8.79
CA ILE A 132 4.11 -11.79 8.11
C ILE A 132 3.24 -12.86 8.79
N ASP A 133 2.04 -12.47 9.23
CA ASP A 133 0.97 -13.41 9.56
C ASP A 133 0.31 -13.88 8.26
N HIS A 134 0.82 -14.97 7.69
CA HIS A 134 0.31 -15.47 6.40
C HIS A 134 -1.15 -15.92 6.51
N GLU A 135 -1.58 -16.48 7.65
CA GLU A 135 -2.96 -16.91 7.87
C GLU A 135 -3.93 -15.73 7.75
N PHE A 136 -3.62 -14.60 8.40
CA PHE A 136 -4.40 -13.38 8.24
C PHE A 136 -4.56 -12.95 6.78
N PHE A 137 -3.46 -12.90 6.02
CA PHE A 137 -3.50 -12.43 4.63
C PHE A 137 -4.17 -13.42 3.68
N ILE A 138 -4.14 -14.73 3.99
CA ILE A 138 -4.91 -15.74 3.28
C ILE A 138 -6.42 -15.49 3.48
N GLU A 139 -6.86 -15.21 4.71
CA GLU A 139 -8.27 -14.86 4.95
C GLU A 139 -8.66 -13.53 4.29
N ALA A 140 -7.78 -12.52 4.33
CA ALA A 140 -8.00 -11.28 3.59
C ALA A 140 -8.15 -11.53 2.08
N GLU A 141 -7.32 -12.39 1.49
CA GLU A 141 -7.44 -12.75 0.07
C GLU A 141 -8.83 -13.34 -0.26
N LYS A 142 -9.37 -14.22 0.60
CA LYS A 142 -10.72 -14.78 0.44
C LYS A 142 -11.83 -13.74 0.52
N LEU A 143 -11.62 -12.66 1.28
CA LEU A 143 -12.54 -11.51 1.37
C LEU A 143 -12.43 -10.57 0.16
N GLY A 144 -11.49 -10.84 -0.76
CA GLY A 144 -11.30 -10.13 -2.02
C GLY A 144 -10.25 -9.02 -1.95
N PHE A 145 -9.45 -8.94 -0.90
CA PHE A 145 -8.21 -8.16 -0.93
C PHE A 145 -7.24 -8.80 -1.92
N VAL A 146 -6.39 -7.97 -2.54
CA VAL A 146 -5.38 -8.46 -3.48
C VAL A 146 -4.04 -8.55 -2.78
N ILE A 147 -3.46 -9.76 -2.72
CA ILE A 147 -2.08 -9.97 -2.29
C ILE A 147 -1.17 -9.97 -3.52
N ALA A 148 -0.08 -9.22 -3.46
CA ALA A 148 0.81 -8.97 -4.59
C ALA A 148 2.27 -8.82 -4.14
N TYR A 149 3.19 -8.90 -5.11
CA TYR A 149 4.63 -8.84 -4.84
C TYR A 149 5.15 -7.40 -4.84
N HIS A 150 5.71 -6.94 -3.72
CA HIS A 150 6.52 -5.74 -3.70
C HIS A 150 7.94 -6.11 -4.12
N GLN A 151 8.35 -5.78 -5.34
CA GLN A 151 9.61 -6.28 -5.89
C GLN A 151 10.79 -5.50 -5.37
N ASP A 152 11.76 -6.20 -4.78
CA ASP A 152 13.01 -5.60 -4.31
C ASP A 152 14.25 -6.49 -4.56
N ALA A 153 14.11 -7.45 -5.48
CA ALA A 153 15.16 -8.38 -5.87
C ALA A 153 16.50 -7.69 -6.19
N LEU A 154 16.49 -6.48 -6.75
CA LEU A 154 17.72 -5.80 -7.15
C LEU A 154 18.55 -5.38 -5.95
N GLN A 155 17.93 -4.84 -4.89
CA GLN A 155 18.66 -4.48 -3.66
C GLN A 155 19.15 -5.73 -2.91
N LEU A 156 18.45 -6.86 -3.04
CA LEU A 156 18.82 -8.12 -2.40
C LEU A 156 19.95 -8.87 -3.11
N CYS A 157 20.23 -8.52 -4.36
CA CYS A 157 21.27 -9.11 -5.20
C CYS A 157 22.39 -8.10 -5.51
N ASP A 158 22.67 -7.17 -4.59
CA ASP A 158 23.73 -6.16 -4.71
C ASP A 158 23.73 -5.42 -6.06
N PHE A 159 22.53 -5.17 -6.59
CA PHE A 159 22.27 -4.52 -7.87
C PHE A 159 22.71 -5.28 -9.13
N ASN A 160 23.02 -6.57 -9.02
CA ASN A 160 23.21 -7.45 -10.16
C ASN A 160 21.88 -7.78 -10.85
N LEU A 161 21.68 -7.29 -12.09
CA LEU A 161 20.44 -7.49 -12.84
C LEU A 161 20.16 -8.96 -13.17
N GLU A 162 21.20 -9.75 -13.47
CA GLU A 162 21.03 -11.15 -13.85
C GLU A 162 20.58 -11.98 -12.64
N GLU A 163 21.25 -11.82 -11.50
CA GLU A 163 20.87 -12.48 -10.26
C GLU A 163 19.49 -12.01 -9.78
N ALA A 164 19.21 -10.71 -9.88
CA ALA A 164 17.92 -10.13 -9.49
C ALA A 164 16.76 -10.69 -10.32
N ALA A 165 16.96 -11.00 -11.60
CA ALA A 165 15.92 -11.61 -12.44
C ALA A 165 15.54 -12.99 -11.91
N GLY A 166 16.54 -13.82 -11.58
CA GLY A 166 16.32 -15.13 -10.96
C GLY A 166 15.62 -15.01 -9.60
N ARG A 167 16.05 -14.05 -8.77
CA ARG A 167 15.43 -13.79 -7.47
C ARG A 167 13.97 -13.33 -7.58
N PHE A 168 13.64 -12.49 -8.55
CA PHE A 168 12.26 -12.07 -8.80
C PHE A 168 11.37 -13.28 -9.11
N VAL A 169 11.79 -14.18 -10.01
CA VAL A 169 11.04 -15.40 -10.32
C VAL A 169 10.83 -16.26 -9.07
N GLN A 170 11.89 -16.45 -8.27
CA GLN A 170 11.84 -17.21 -7.03
C GLN A 170 10.86 -16.60 -6.02
N ASP A 171 10.91 -15.29 -5.81
CA ASP A 171 10.04 -14.59 -4.85
C ASP A 171 8.56 -14.70 -5.27
N VAL A 172 8.25 -14.53 -6.55
CA VAL A 172 6.87 -14.71 -7.06
C VAL A 172 6.39 -16.13 -6.85
N ASN A 173 7.21 -17.14 -7.15
CA ASN A 173 6.84 -18.54 -6.96
C ASN A 173 6.68 -18.90 -5.48
N HIS A 174 7.51 -18.32 -4.60
CA HIS A 174 7.37 -18.49 -3.16
C HIS A 174 6.03 -17.93 -2.67
N LEU A 175 5.67 -16.70 -3.06
CA LEU A 175 4.37 -16.13 -2.70
C LEU A 175 3.21 -16.96 -3.28
N ARG A 176 3.34 -17.50 -4.50
CA ARG A 176 2.33 -18.40 -5.09
C ARG A 176 2.20 -19.75 -4.37
N SER A 177 3.22 -20.19 -3.63
CA SER A 177 3.08 -21.38 -2.78
C SER A 177 2.27 -21.13 -1.50
N ILE A 178 2.01 -19.87 -1.17
CA ILE A 178 1.31 -19.46 0.06
C ILE A 178 -0.08 -18.91 -0.28
N TYR A 179 -0.17 -18.04 -1.30
CA TYR A 179 -1.38 -17.33 -1.70
C TYR A 179 -1.97 -17.90 -2.99
N GLN A 180 -3.28 -17.74 -3.17
CA GLN A 180 -3.97 -18.33 -4.32
C GLN A 180 -3.57 -17.66 -5.63
N ARG A 181 -3.37 -16.33 -5.62
CA ARG A 181 -3.15 -15.56 -6.84
C ARG A 181 -2.15 -14.42 -6.65
N ILE A 182 -0.93 -14.64 -7.12
CA ILE A 182 0.07 -13.57 -7.31
C ILE A 182 0.10 -13.19 -8.79
N GLU A 183 -0.64 -12.12 -9.10
CA GLU A 183 -0.89 -11.63 -10.46
C GLU A 183 -0.32 -10.23 -10.69
N PHE A 184 0.10 -9.53 -9.62
CA PHE A 184 0.52 -8.14 -9.66
C PHE A 184 1.88 -7.94 -8.98
N VAL A 185 2.63 -6.97 -9.49
CA VAL A 185 3.93 -6.57 -8.96
C VAL A 185 4.07 -5.05 -8.97
N VAL A 186 4.75 -4.52 -7.96
CA VAL A 186 5.21 -3.14 -7.92
C VAL A 186 6.66 -3.11 -7.45
N PRO A 187 7.60 -2.53 -8.21
CA PRO A 187 8.98 -2.37 -7.76
C PRO A 187 9.05 -1.39 -6.59
N HIS A 188 9.85 -1.72 -5.59
CA HIS A 188 10.09 -0.86 -4.44
C HIS A 188 10.93 0.36 -4.85
N GLY A 189 10.46 1.55 -4.47
CA GLY A 189 11.05 2.85 -4.82
C GLY A 189 12.31 3.22 -4.03
N GLY A 190 13.02 2.24 -3.48
CA GLY A 190 14.21 2.45 -2.64
C GLY A 190 15.43 3.01 -3.38
N ARG A 191 16.60 2.95 -2.73
CA ARG A 191 17.86 3.46 -3.33
C ARG A 191 18.23 2.62 -4.56
N GLY A 192 18.72 3.30 -5.59
CA GLY A 192 19.39 2.64 -6.72
C GLY A 192 20.83 2.26 -6.36
N GLY A 193 21.44 1.48 -7.24
CA GLY A 193 22.86 1.12 -7.20
C GLY A 193 23.45 1.14 -8.61
N GLU A 194 24.64 0.57 -8.78
CA GLU A 194 25.35 0.57 -10.06
C GLU A 194 25.49 -0.86 -10.59
N TRP A 195 25.27 -1.03 -11.90
CA TRP A 195 25.51 -2.27 -12.62
C TRP A 195 26.15 -1.95 -13.96
N ASN A 196 27.32 -2.54 -14.26
CA ASN A 196 28.09 -2.28 -15.49
C ASN A 196 28.29 -0.77 -15.79
N GLY A 197 28.60 0.03 -14.77
CA GLY A 197 28.80 1.47 -14.90
C GLY A 197 27.52 2.29 -15.12
N GLN A 198 26.34 1.68 -14.99
CA GLN A 198 25.05 2.36 -15.14
C GLN A 198 24.28 2.36 -13.83
N GLN A 199 23.64 3.49 -13.52
CA GLN A 199 22.72 3.57 -12.41
C GLN A 199 21.48 2.72 -12.68
N VAL A 200 21.20 1.78 -11.79
CA VAL A 200 20.03 0.89 -11.85
C VAL A 200 19.17 1.07 -10.60
N PHE A 201 17.88 0.83 -10.78
CA PHE A 201 16.84 0.84 -9.75
C PHE A 201 15.97 -0.40 -9.93
N ASN A 202 15.18 -0.78 -8.92
CA ASN A 202 14.25 -1.92 -9.04
C ASN A 202 13.38 -1.87 -10.31
N TYR A 203 12.94 -0.69 -10.73
CA TYR A 203 12.18 -0.54 -11.97
C TYR A 203 12.96 -0.87 -13.26
N SER A 204 14.28 -1.03 -13.18
CA SER A 204 15.18 -1.29 -14.32
C SER A 204 15.24 -2.77 -14.68
N LEU A 205 14.83 -3.66 -13.76
CA LEU A 205 14.85 -5.10 -13.96
C LEU A 205 13.89 -5.58 -15.06
N GLY A 206 12.78 -4.86 -15.25
CA GLY A 206 11.67 -5.34 -16.08
C GLY A 206 11.01 -6.59 -15.51
N ILE A 207 10.04 -7.15 -16.23
CA ILE A 207 9.45 -8.46 -15.91
C ILE A 207 10.35 -9.54 -16.54
N PRO A 208 10.84 -10.53 -15.78
CA PRO A 208 11.57 -11.68 -16.32
C PRO A 208 10.73 -12.47 -17.34
N PRO A 209 11.35 -13.07 -18.39
CA PRO A 209 10.63 -13.83 -19.42
C PRO A 209 9.66 -14.89 -18.86
N ASP A 210 10.07 -15.61 -17.82
CA ASP A 210 9.26 -16.66 -17.17
C ASP A 210 7.95 -16.16 -16.57
N LEU A 211 7.83 -14.85 -16.35
CA LEU A 211 6.65 -14.21 -15.78
C LEU A 211 5.85 -13.41 -16.83
N HIS A 212 6.29 -13.35 -18.09
CA HIS A 212 5.55 -12.68 -19.16
C HIS A 212 4.17 -13.31 -19.34
N GLY A 213 3.15 -12.46 -19.52
CA GLY A 213 1.75 -12.90 -19.65
C GLY A 213 1.14 -13.49 -18.37
N ASN A 214 1.85 -13.48 -17.24
CA ASN A 214 1.39 -14.09 -15.98
C ASN A 214 1.50 -13.17 -14.76
N ILE A 215 2.15 -12.01 -14.90
CA ILE A 215 2.21 -10.98 -13.85
C ILE A 215 2.09 -9.59 -14.48
N ARG A 216 1.40 -8.68 -13.81
CA ARG A 216 1.20 -7.29 -14.25
C ARG A 216 1.95 -6.31 -13.36
N TRP A 217 2.75 -5.46 -13.99
CA TRP A 217 3.44 -4.36 -13.32
C TRP A 217 2.53 -3.13 -13.25
N VAL A 218 2.02 -2.81 -12.07
CA VAL A 218 0.88 -1.87 -11.95
C VAL A 218 1.25 -0.46 -11.50
N TYR A 219 2.45 -0.26 -10.94
CA TYR A 219 2.87 1.05 -10.41
C TYR A 219 4.40 1.24 -10.46
N ASN A 220 4.86 2.47 -10.15
CA ASN A 220 6.25 2.95 -10.21
C ASN A 220 6.88 2.91 -11.61
N LYS A 221 7.08 4.11 -12.19
CA LYS A 221 7.53 4.42 -13.57
C LYS A 221 6.54 4.00 -14.67
N TYR A 222 6.02 2.78 -14.57
CA TYR A 222 5.00 2.22 -15.44
C TYR A 222 3.70 2.01 -14.65
N GLY A 223 2.63 1.69 -15.36
CA GLY A 223 1.36 1.37 -14.74
C GLY A 223 0.17 2.04 -15.39
N MET A 224 -0.97 1.96 -14.71
CA MET A 224 -2.22 2.45 -15.27
C MET A 224 -2.30 3.97 -15.34
N ARG A 225 -3.08 4.44 -16.33
CA ARG A 225 -3.48 5.84 -16.47
C ARG A 225 -4.39 6.23 -15.32
N MET A 226 -4.00 7.23 -14.52
CA MET A 226 -4.78 7.76 -13.40
C MET A 226 -5.02 9.25 -13.60
N ALA A 227 -6.20 9.73 -13.22
CA ALA A 227 -6.48 11.15 -13.23
C ALA A 227 -5.70 11.86 -12.10
N ARG A 228 -5.59 11.21 -10.94
CA ARG A 228 -4.87 11.74 -9.78
C ARG A 228 -4.14 10.64 -9.02
N ARG A 229 -3.08 11.03 -8.33
CA ARG A 229 -2.29 10.16 -7.46
C ARG A 229 -2.02 10.86 -6.14
N TRP A 230 -2.10 10.13 -5.05
CA TRP A 230 -1.63 10.52 -3.73
C TRP A 230 -0.77 9.40 -3.17
N SER A 231 0.30 9.76 -2.45
CA SER A 231 1.15 8.79 -1.79
C SER A 231 1.78 9.39 -0.56
N ASP A 232 1.71 8.73 0.60
CA ASP A 232 2.46 9.17 1.78
C ASP A 232 3.99 8.99 1.61
N GLY A 233 4.45 8.21 0.61
CA GLY A 233 5.85 7.92 0.32
C GLY A 233 6.77 9.14 0.34
N GLY A 234 6.32 10.23 -0.29
CA GLY A 234 7.06 11.49 -0.42
C GLY A 234 7.25 12.28 0.87
N LEU A 235 6.48 12.01 1.93
CA LEU A 235 6.46 12.82 3.15
C LEU A 235 7.79 12.81 3.90
N ARG A 236 8.51 11.68 3.93
CA ARG A 236 9.75 11.52 4.71
C ARG A 236 10.91 12.38 4.20
N ARG A 237 10.93 12.75 2.92
CA ARG A 237 12.04 13.49 2.29
C ARG A 237 11.62 14.83 1.70
N SER A 238 10.34 15.20 1.81
CA SER A 238 9.88 16.46 1.25
C SER A 238 10.43 17.63 2.06
N THR A 239 11.44 18.28 1.53
CA THR A 239 11.89 19.62 1.98
C THR A 239 11.04 20.73 1.37
N ASP A 240 10.15 20.39 0.43
CA ASP A 240 9.23 21.32 -0.21
C ASP A 240 7.97 21.51 0.65
N THR A 241 7.90 22.67 1.29
CA THR A 241 6.77 23.10 2.11
C THR A 241 5.49 23.33 1.30
N LYS A 242 5.58 23.65 0.00
CA LYS A 242 4.40 23.81 -0.88
C LYS A 242 3.79 22.47 -1.21
N LEU A 243 4.61 21.43 -1.39
CA LEU A 243 4.11 20.07 -1.54
C LEU A 243 3.39 19.63 -0.26
N LEU A 244 4.00 19.81 0.91
CA LEU A 244 3.43 19.44 2.23
C LEU A 244 2.06 20.05 2.54
N LYS A 245 1.77 21.26 2.03
CA LYS A 245 0.44 21.85 2.15
C LYS A 245 -0.66 21.08 1.42
N LYS A 246 -0.32 20.39 0.31
CA LYS A 246 -1.24 19.63 -0.55
C LYS A 246 -1.35 18.15 -0.18
N PHE A 247 -0.70 17.73 0.92
CA PHE A 247 -0.68 16.33 1.34
C PHE A 247 -1.88 15.93 2.18
N ASP A 248 -2.80 16.84 2.49
CA ASP A 248 -4.04 16.51 3.17
C ASP A 248 -4.87 15.53 2.33
N ILE A 249 -4.81 14.24 2.70
CA ILE A 249 -5.47 13.16 1.97
C ILE A 249 -6.99 13.34 1.92
N MET A 250 -7.56 14.05 2.90
CA MET A 250 -9.00 14.27 3.01
C MET A 250 -9.39 15.42 2.09
N ASN A 251 -8.95 16.63 2.43
CA ASN A 251 -9.47 17.84 1.81
C ASN A 251 -8.87 18.08 0.42
N ASP A 252 -7.56 17.82 0.24
CA ASP A 252 -6.88 18.11 -1.03
C ASP A 252 -6.92 16.95 -2.01
N PHE A 253 -7.11 15.72 -1.55
CA PHE A 253 -7.17 14.54 -2.42
C PHE A 253 -8.58 13.96 -2.56
N LEU A 254 -9.19 13.44 -1.49
CA LEU A 254 -10.50 12.77 -1.59
C LEU A 254 -11.62 13.70 -2.04
N GLU A 255 -11.77 14.87 -1.43
CA GLU A 255 -12.89 15.78 -1.71
C GLU A 255 -12.85 16.39 -3.12
N THR A 256 -11.73 16.24 -3.82
CA THR A 256 -11.50 16.83 -5.12
C THR A 256 -11.40 15.77 -6.24
N LEU A 257 -11.75 14.52 -5.94
CA LEU A 257 -11.94 13.48 -6.95
C LEU A 257 -13.19 13.76 -7.80
N LYS A 258 -13.14 13.38 -9.09
CA LYS A 258 -14.21 13.69 -10.05
C LYS A 258 -14.95 12.42 -10.50
N PRO A 259 -16.29 12.45 -10.65
CA PRO A 259 -17.04 11.37 -11.25
C PRO A 259 -16.51 10.96 -12.64
N GLY A 260 -16.61 9.68 -12.98
CA GLY A 260 -16.10 9.17 -14.26
C GLY A 260 -14.57 9.13 -14.36
N THR A 261 -13.84 9.44 -13.29
CA THR A 261 -12.37 9.34 -13.23
C THR A 261 -11.92 8.24 -12.28
N ARG A 262 -10.70 7.75 -12.46
CA ARG A 262 -10.03 6.85 -11.51
C ARG A 262 -8.77 7.49 -10.95
N SER A 263 -8.56 7.30 -9.65
CA SER A 263 -7.43 7.86 -8.92
C SER A 263 -6.76 6.79 -8.08
N PHE A 264 -5.53 7.07 -7.66
CA PHE A 264 -4.68 6.12 -6.95
C PHE A 264 -4.19 6.71 -5.63
N CYS A 265 -4.27 5.92 -4.56
CA CYS A 265 -3.81 6.25 -3.23
C CYS A 265 -2.84 5.17 -2.75
N LEU A 266 -1.59 5.56 -2.49
CA LEU A 266 -0.59 4.69 -1.90
C LEU A 266 -0.31 5.07 -0.45
N VAL A 267 -0.40 4.10 0.42
CA VAL A 267 -0.03 4.22 1.83
C VAL A 267 1.09 3.24 2.16
N HIS A 268 1.97 3.64 3.07
CA HIS A 268 2.96 2.77 3.68
C HIS A 268 2.49 2.46 5.11
N PRO A 269 1.92 1.28 5.39
CA PRO A 269 1.21 1.01 6.63
C PRO A 269 2.00 1.29 7.90
N GLN A 270 3.33 1.08 7.90
CA GLN A 270 4.19 1.38 9.05
C GLN A 270 4.19 2.84 9.51
N ARG A 271 3.60 3.74 8.71
CA ARG A 271 3.45 5.15 9.05
C ARG A 271 2.15 5.43 9.79
N TRP A 272 1.24 4.47 9.92
CA TRP A 272 -0.11 4.66 10.45
C TRP A 272 -0.32 3.75 11.66
N GLY A 273 -0.39 4.33 12.86
CA GLY A 273 -0.39 3.55 14.10
C GLY A 273 -0.92 4.33 15.29
N PHE A 274 -0.74 3.75 16.47
CA PHE A 274 -1.13 4.41 17.73
C PHE A 274 0.06 5.06 18.45
N HIS A 275 1.31 4.68 18.13
CA HIS A 275 2.50 5.28 18.75
C HIS A 275 3.07 6.43 17.92
N LEU A 276 2.45 7.60 18.04
CA LEU A 276 2.78 8.74 17.18
C LEU A 276 4.13 9.40 17.54
N ASP A 277 4.98 9.59 16.53
CA ASP A 277 6.17 10.46 16.58
C ASP A 277 6.00 11.63 15.61
N THR A 278 5.51 12.76 16.14
CA THR A 278 5.37 13.99 15.35
C THR A 278 6.72 14.65 15.08
N ALA A 279 7.70 14.46 15.96
CA ALA A 279 9.00 15.13 15.90
C ALA A 279 9.92 14.52 14.83
N ALA A 280 9.67 13.28 14.37
CA ALA A 280 10.43 12.64 13.30
C ALA A 280 10.45 13.42 11.97
N ASN A 281 9.51 14.35 11.76
CA ASN A 281 9.49 15.24 10.61
C ASN A 281 9.05 16.66 11.00
N PRO A 282 9.99 17.54 11.40
CA PRO A 282 9.68 18.89 11.85
C PRO A 282 8.91 19.74 10.82
N ILE A 283 9.08 19.46 9.52
CA ILE A 283 8.40 20.21 8.47
C ILE A 283 6.93 19.79 8.34
N LEU A 284 6.64 18.49 8.53
CA LEU A 284 5.28 17.96 8.60
C LEU A 284 4.60 18.43 9.89
N GLU A 285 5.31 18.39 11.03
CA GLU A 285 4.84 18.88 12.33
C GLU A 285 4.43 20.35 12.29
N ALA A 286 5.11 21.16 11.48
CA ALA A 286 4.78 22.58 11.29
C ALA A 286 3.52 22.83 10.42
N GLN A 287 2.93 21.80 9.78
CA GLN A 287 1.75 22.01 8.93
C GLN A 287 0.47 22.12 9.78
N PRO A 288 -0.34 23.19 9.61
CA PRO A 288 -1.56 23.38 10.40
C PRO A 288 -2.58 22.23 10.28
N TRP A 289 -2.74 21.66 9.08
CA TRP A 289 -3.64 20.52 8.86
C TRP A 289 -3.17 19.29 9.65
N TYR A 290 -1.86 19.05 9.69
CA TYR A 290 -1.28 17.89 10.36
C TYR A 290 -1.32 18.06 11.88
N GLN A 291 -1.06 19.27 12.40
CA GLN A 291 -1.27 19.58 13.81
C GLN A 291 -2.72 19.33 14.22
N LYS A 292 -3.68 19.79 13.42
CA LYS A 292 -5.11 19.54 13.66
C LYS A 292 -5.40 18.04 13.71
N VAL A 293 -4.88 17.25 12.77
CA VAL A 293 -4.99 15.78 12.78
C VAL A 293 -4.41 15.19 14.08
N CYS A 294 -3.18 15.56 14.43
CA CYS A 294 -2.50 15.04 15.61
C CYS A 294 -3.21 15.45 16.90
N THR A 295 -3.75 16.66 17.01
CA THR A 295 -4.55 17.06 18.18
C THR A 295 -5.88 16.32 18.23
N THR A 296 -6.57 16.16 17.09
CA THR A 296 -7.90 15.53 17.04
C THR A 296 -7.83 14.03 17.38
N TYR A 297 -6.81 13.35 16.91
CA TYR A 297 -6.69 11.89 17.03
C TYR A 297 -5.60 11.44 18.00
N GLY A 298 -4.72 12.35 18.43
CA GLY A 298 -3.57 12.06 19.27
C GLY A 298 -3.95 11.64 20.69
N GLU A 299 -5.07 12.11 21.25
CA GLU A 299 -5.53 11.64 22.56
C GLU A 299 -5.86 10.15 22.57
N LYS A 300 -6.34 9.60 21.44
CA LYS A 300 -6.57 8.16 21.25
C LYS A 300 -5.26 7.38 21.04
N CYS A 301 -4.17 8.08 20.76
CA CYS A 301 -2.84 7.55 20.49
C CYS A 301 -1.87 7.78 21.67
N ALA A 302 -2.21 8.69 22.58
CA ALA A 302 -1.40 9.05 23.73
C ALA A 302 -1.58 8.03 24.85
N ILE A 303 -0.47 7.67 25.49
CA ILE A 303 -0.51 7.11 26.83
C ILE A 303 -1.13 8.21 27.72
N LYS A 304 -2.22 7.91 28.44
CA LYS A 304 -2.57 8.73 29.61
C LYS A 304 -1.33 8.73 30.49
N LYS A 305 -0.56 9.82 30.48
CA LYS A 305 0.43 10.03 31.52
C LYS A 305 -0.39 10.16 32.79
N ASP A 306 -0.42 9.10 33.58
CA ASP A 306 -0.92 9.17 34.94
C ASP A 306 -0.09 10.27 35.63
N ASN A 307 -0.76 11.36 35.98
CA ASN A 307 -0.21 12.39 36.86
C ASN A 307 -0.14 11.83 38.28
#